data_AF-A0A2M9YQ57-F1
#
_entry.id   AF-A0A2M9YQ57-F1
#
_cell.length_a   1.000
_cell.length_b   1.000
_cell.length_c   1.000
_cell.angle_alpha   90.00
_cell.angle_beta   90.00
_cell.angle_gamma   90.00
#
_symmetry.space_group_name_H-M   'P 1'
#
loop_
_entity.id
_entity.type
_entity.pdbx_description
1 polymer ?
#
loop_
_entity_poly.entity_id
_entity_poly.type
_entity_poly.pdbx_seq_one_letter_code
_entity_poly.pdbx_strand_id
1 'polypeptide(L)'
;MEPLQSAEIKAVLEKLRAEYSENSKKNPKAFDLKAFESRLMMILQQKGNLTQFLKEEIQFLETLKAKHKELEDKKQAAKGDTINKILEEQEARLKKYQRIDFHPLAKPEIRYFYGAILSFADSELPALIYIFKGTPEFSLFKDAITIIERMGISRRGLPSNRINEHVKALLDANGNQSAMEKDGQNILKEVCLALKGIITSVKECMEKNRVSETLSVKIDEKEFPKAVESYQNLVFGIALEKIIVRAETIIRDFRMAEITGLG
;
A
#
# COMPACT_ATOMS: atom_id res chain seq x y z
N MET A 1 12.63 -36.38 59.25
CA MET A 1 12.96 -35.23 58.40
C MET A 1 12.87 -35.52 56.89
N GLU A 2 12.53 -36.73 56.45
CA GLU A 2 12.42 -37.08 55.01
C GLU A 2 11.15 -36.64 54.22
N PRO A 3 9.96 -36.40 54.82
CA PRO A 3 8.76 -36.19 54.00
C PRO A 3 8.69 -34.82 53.31
N LEU A 4 9.37 -33.81 53.85
CA LEU A 4 9.37 -32.43 53.32
C LEU A 4 10.17 -32.30 52.02
N GLN A 5 11.36 -32.90 51.94
CA GLN A 5 12.17 -32.90 50.71
C GLN A 5 11.47 -33.61 49.54
N SER A 6 10.72 -34.68 49.82
CA SER A 6 9.96 -35.41 48.78
C SER A 6 8.78 -34.59 48.23
N ALA A 7 8.13 -33.79 49.09
CA ALA A 7 7.02 -32.92 48.67
C ALA A 7 7.51 -31.72 47.85
N GLU A 8 8.62 -31.10 48.24
CA GLU A 8 9.22 -29.97 47.52
C GLU A 8 9.70 -30.37 46.12
N ILE A 9 10.37 -31.52 46.00
CA ILE A 9 10.83 -32.06 44.71
C ILE A 9 9.64 -32.31 43.76
N LYS A 10 8.54 -32.87 44.28
CA LYS A 10 7.33 -33.09 43.48
C LYS A 10 6.72 -31.78 43.00
N ALA A 11 6.65 -30.76 43.86
CA ALA A 11 6.11 -29.46 43.48
C ALA A 11 6.94 -28.77 42.38
N VAL A 12 8.27 -28.88 42.44
CA VAL A 12 9.17 -28.33 41.41
C VAL A 12 9.02 -29.06 40.08
N LEU A 13 8.89 -30.39 40.10
CA LEU A 13 8.66 -31.20 38.91
C LEU A 13 7.33 -30.87 38.22
N GLU A 14 6.25 -30.77 38.98
CA GLU A 14 4.93 -30.35 38.46
C GLU A 14 5.01 -28.97 37.81
N LYS A 15 5.73 -28.03 38.44
CA LYS A 15 5.94 -26.69 37.88
C LYS A 15 6.71 -26.74 36.55
N LEU A 16 7.81 -27.50 36.47
CA LEU A 16 8.57 -27.66 35.23
C LEU A 16 7.72 -28.28 34.11
N ARG A 17 6.94 -29.33 34.42
CA ARG A 17 6.02 -29.95 33.46
C ARG A 17 4.99 -28.98 32.93
N ALA A 18 4.39 -28.19 33.81
CA ALA A 18 3.43 -27.15 33.43
C ALA A 18 4.09 -26.10 32.52
N GLU A 19 5.30 -25.65 32.87
CA GLU A 19 6.02 -24.65 32.08
C GLU A 19 6.43 -25.19 30.70
N TYR A 20 6.91 -26.43 30.59
CA TYR A 20 7.17 -27.08 29.30
C TYR A 20 5.88 -27.23 28.49
N SER A 21 4.79 -27.69 29.10
CA SER A 21 3.50 -27.86 28.44
C SER A 21 2.96 -26.52 27.90
N GLU A 22 3.01 -25.45 28.69
CA GLU A 22 2.52 -24.14 28.30
C GLU A 22 3.36 -23.53 27.17
N ASN A 23 4.69 -23.60 27.27
CA ASN A 23 5.58 -23.01 26.25
C ASN A 23 5.65 -23.88 24.97
N SER A 24 5.38 -25.18 25.06
CA SER A 24 5.26 -26.06 23.89
C SER A 24 4.12 -25.62 22.95
N LYS A 25 3.05 -25.00 23.48
CA LYS A 25 1.96 -24.43 22.65
C LYS A 25 2.46 -23.32 21.73
N LYS A 26 3.47 -22.56 22.16
CA LYS A 26 4.08 -21.48 21.38
C LYS A 26 5.16 -22.01 20.44
N ASN A 27 6.00 -22.93 20.92
CA ASN A 27 7.03 -23.56 20.10
C ASN A 27 7.27 -25.03 20.52
N PRO A 28 6.60 -26.00 19.87
CA PRO A 28 6.67 -27.41 20.26
C PRO A 28 8.06 -28.03 20.10
N LYS A 29 8.88 -27.50 19.18
CA LYS A 29 10.23 -28.02 18.91
C LYS A 29 11.25 -27.55 19.95
N ALA A 30 11.03 -26.37 20.51
CA ALA A 30 11.94 -25.81 21.51
C ALA A 30 11.62 -26.30 22.92
N PHE A 31 10.34 -26.30 23.29
CA PHE A 31 9.89 -26.69 24.62
C PHE A 31 9.31 -28.11 24.57
N ASP A 32 10.19 -29.09 24.38
CA ASP A 32 9.81 -30.50 24.26
C ASP A 32 9.68 -31.18 25.64
N LEU A 33 8.43 -31.38 26.07
CA LEU A 33 8.09 -32.07 27.30
C LEU A 33 8.55 -33.53 27.30
N LYS A 34 8.50 -34.23 26.15
CA LYS A 34 8.93 -35.63 26.07
C LYS A 34 10.43 -35.75 26.27
N ALA A 35 11.20 -34.83 25.69
CA ALA A 35 12.64 -34.78 25.88
C ALA A 35 13.02 -34.49 27.35
N PHE A 36 12.27 -33.61 28.04
CA PHE A 36 12.42 -33.39 29.47
C PHE A 36 12.15 -34.66 30.29
N GLU A 37 11.02 -35.35 30.06
CA GLU A 37 10.68 -36.58 30.77
C GLU A 37 11.71 -37.70 30.52
N SER A 38 12.26 -37.80 29.31
CA SER A 38 13.35 -38.73 29.00
C SER A 38 14.62 -38.44 29.83
N ARG A 39 15.01 -37.17 29.96
CA ARG A 39 16.16 -36.77 30.80
C ARG A 39 15.91 -37.07 32.27
N LEU A 40 14.71 -36.77 32.77
CA LEU A 40 14.30 -37.07 34.14
C LEU A 40 14.35 -38.58 34.43
N MET A 41 13.81 -39.41 33.53
CA MET A 41 13.80 -40.86 33.67
C MET A 41 15.22 -41.44 33.71
N MET A 42 16.15 -40.89 32.91
CA MET A 42 17.55 -41.30 32.90
C MET A 42 18.22 -41.05 34.27
N ILE A 43 18.00 -39.88 34.86
CA ILE A 43 18.55 -39.53 36.18
C ILE A 43 18.00 -40.43 37.28
N LEU A 44 16.70 -40.76 37.21
CA LEU A 44 16.06 -41.68 38.16
C LEU A 44 16.62 -43.11 38.06
N GLN A 45 16.84 -43.62 36.84
CA GLN A 45 17.41 -44.96 36.60
C GLN A 45 18.85 -45.07 37.09
N GLN A 46 19.63 -44.00 36.92
CA GLN A 46 21.04 -43.95 37.34
C GLN A 46 21.22 -43.63 38.83
N LYS A 47 20.14 -43.44 39.60
CA LYS A 47 20.16 -42.96 41.00
C LYS A 47 20.96 -41.66 41.14
N GLY A 48 20.86 -40.78 40.15
CA GLY A 48 21.56 -39.50 40.13
C GLY A 48 20.99 -38.48 41.12
N ASN A 49 21.69 -37.36 41.31
CA ASN A 49 21.25 -36.30 42.20
C ASN A 49 20.10 -35.49 41.56
N LEU A 50 18.87 -35.81 41.96
CA LEU A 50 17.66 -35.16 41.45
C LEU A 50 17.60 -33.66 41.77
N THR A 51 18.14 -33.23 42.92
CA THR A 51 18.14 -31.81 43.29
C THR A 51 19.04 -31.00 42.35
N GLN A 52 20.19 -31.56 41.99
CA GLN A 52 21.11 -30.93 41.04
C GLN A 52 20.51 -30.87 39.64
N PHE A 53 19.90 -31.98 39.17
CA PHE A 53 19.20 -32.01 37.90
C PHE A 53 18.10 -30.95 37.80
N LEU A 54 17.27 -30.81 38.84
CA LEU A 54 16.19 -29.82 38.84
C LEU A 54 16.70 -28.38 38.77
N LYS A 55 17.81 -28.07 39.45
CA LYS A 55 18.43 -26.74 39.36
C LYS A 55 18.93 -26.45 37.95
N GLU A 56 19.63 -27.41 37.34
CA GLU A 56 20.14 -27.30 35.97
C GLU A 56 19.01 -27.16 34.96
N GLU A 57 17.92 -27.90 35.13
CA GLU A 57 16.78 -27.84 34.22
C GLU A 57 16.00 -26.53 34.35
N ILE A 58 15.84 -25.99 35.56
CA ILE A 58 15.27 -24.65 35.76
C ILE A 58 16.10 -23.61 35.02
N GLN A 59 17.43 -23.62 35.20
CA GLN A 59 18.33 -22.67 34.54
C GLN A 59 18.30 -22.83 33.00
N PHE A 60 18.24 -24.08 32.51
CA PHE A 60 18.12 -24.38 31.11
C PHE A 60 16.81 -23.82 30.52
N LEU A 61 15.69 -24.05 31.19
CA LEU A 61 14.38 -23.57 30.77
C LEU A 61 14.28 -22.05 30.78
N GLU A 62 14.84 -21.38 31.79
CA GLU A 62 14.92 -19.91 31.85
C GLU A 62 15.75 -19.35 30.70
N THR A 63 16.91 -19.95 30.41
CA THR A 63 17.76 -19.56 29.28
C THR A 63 17.05 -19.76 27.94
N LEU A 64 16.32 -20.86 27.80
CA LEU A 64 15.55 -21.16 26.60
C LEU A 64 14.41 -20.15 26.38
N LYS A 65 13.68 -19.79 27.46
CA LYS A 65 12.66 -18.74 27.43
C LYS A 65 13.25 -17.38 27.01
N ALA A 66 14.39 -16.99 27.56
CA ALA A 66 15.06 -15.74 27.23
C ALA A 66 15.46 -15.68 25.75
N LYS A 67 16.08 -16.74 25.22
CA LYS A 67 16.45 -16.83 23.79
C LYS A 67 15.24 -16.76 22.86
N HIS A 68 14.15 -17.43 23.23
CA HIS A 68 12.93 -17.39 22.44
C HIS A 68 12.30 -16.00 22.39
N LYS A 69 12.23 -15.32 23.54
CA LYS A 69 11.74 -13.95 23.63
C LYS A 69 12.58 -12.99 22.78
N GLU A 70 13.91 -13.08 22.86
CA GLU A 70 14.82 -12.26 22.05
C GLU A 70 14.61 -12.48 20.53
N LEU A 71 14.38 -13.71 20.11
CA LEU A 71 14.09 -14.03 18.70
C LEU A 71 12.73 -13.50 18.24
N GLU A 72 11.71 -13.52 19.10
CA GLU A 72 10.41 -12.93 18.80
C GLU A 72 10.50 -11.40 18.69
N ASP A 73 11.20 -10.77 19.63
CA ASP A 73 11.43 -9.32 19.65
C ASP A 73 12.21 -8.87 18.39
N LYS A 74 13.26 -9.61 18.01
CA LYS A 74 14.00 -9.35 16.74
C LYS A 74 13.13 -9.51 15.50
N LYS A 75 12.26 -10.53 15.46
CA LYS A 75 11.32 -10.72 14.34
C LYS A 75 10.28 -9.60 14.27
N GLN A 76 9.80 -9.10 15.41
CA GLN A 76 8.86 -7.98 15.44
C GLN A 76 9.54 -6.67 15.02
N ALA A 77 10.75 -6.40 15.49
CA ALA A 77 11.54 -5.24 15.08
C ALA A 77 11.83 -5.23 13.57
N ALA A 78 12.29 -6.36 13.02
CA ALA A 78 12.57 -6.48 11.58
C ALA A 78 11.31 -6.28 10.70
N LYS A 79 10.14 -6.68 11.18
CA LYS A 79 8.85 -6.40 10.51
C LYS A 79 8.53 -4.90 10.54
N GLY A 80 8.75 -4.23 11.67
CA GLY A 80 8.56 -2.79 11.81
C GLY A 80 9.43 -1.98 10.85
N ASP A 81 10.73 -2.30 10.79
CA ASP A 81 11.69 -1.62 9.90
C ASP A 81 11.33 -1.80 8.42
N THR A 82 10.89 -3.00 8.05
CA THR A 82 10.46 -3.29 6.67
C THR A 82 9.19 -2.52 6.31
N ILE A 83 8.21 -2.44 7.23
CA ILE A 83 6.96 -1.68 7.01
C ILE A 83 7.27 -0.18 6.89
N ASN A 84 8.11 0.36 7.77
CA ASN A 84 8.49 1.77 7.73
C ASN A 84 9.19 2.13 6.42
N LYS A 85 10.12 1.28 5.97
CA LYS A 85 10.79 1.48 4.68
C LYS A 85 9.80 1.46 3.50
N ILE A 86 8.83 0.54 3.51
CA ILE A 86 7.78 0.52 2.48
C ILE A 86 6.98 1.82 2.53
N LEU A 87 6.56 2.28 3.72
CA LEU A 87 5.78 3.52 3.86
C LEU A 87 6.57 4.76 3.39
N GLU A 88 7.86 4.85 3.72
CA GLU A 88 8.75 5.92 3.28
C GLU A 88 8.92 5.94 1.77
N GLU A 89 9.14 4.78 1.15
CA GLU A 89 9.24 4.65 -0.31
C GLU A 89 7.92 5.06 -0.99
N GLN A 90 6.78 4.71 -0.41
CA GLN A 90 5.48 5.15 -0.93
C GLN A 90 5.32 6.67 -0.80
N GLU A 91 5.61 7.23 0.37
CA GLU A 91 5.47 8.67 0.59
C GLU A 91 6.41 9.47 -0.33
N ALA A 92 7.62 8.98 -0.56
CA ALA A 92 8.57 9.57 -1.51
C ALA A 92 8.04 9.59 -2.94
N ARG A 93 7.35 8.52 -3.40
CA ARG A 93 6.71 8.49 -4.73
C ARG A 93 5.61 9.53 -4.86
N LEU A 94 4.84 9.77 -3.79
CA LEU A 94 3.73 10.73 -3.81
C LEU A 94 4.20 12.19 -3.73
N LYS A 95 5.31 12.47 -3.04
CA LYS A 95 5.85 13.82 -2.83
C LYS A 95 6.20 14.60 -4.10
N LYS A 96 6.40 13.92 -5.23
CA LYS A 96 6.62 14.58 -6.53
C LYS A 96 5.36 15.24 -7.10
N TYR A 97 4.18 14.88 -6.60
CA TYR A 97 2.92 15.51 -6.97
C TYR A 97 2.65 16.70 -6.07
N GLN A 98 1.99 17.72 -6.62
CA GLN A 98 1.55 18.85 -5.81
C GLN A 98 0.55 18.36 -4.74
N ARG A 99 0.81 18.70 -3.49
CA ARG A 99 -0.16 18.47 -2.43
C ARG A 99 -1.22 19.57 -2.47
N ILE A 100 -2.49 19.19 -2.57
CA ILE A 100 -3.61 20.13 -2.50
C ILE A 100 -4.40 19.92 -1.21
N ASP A 101 -4.35 20.91 -0.32
CA ASP A 101 -5.10 20.89 0.93
C ASP A 101 -6.51 21.47 0.72
N PHE A 102 -7.51 20.59 0.56
CA PHE A 102 -8.92 20.99 0.37
C PHE A 102 -9.80 20.71 1.60
N HIS A 103 -9.36 19.86 2.53
CA HIS A 103 -10.08 19.58 3.77
C HIS A 103 -9.13 19.03 4.87
N PRO A 104 -9.28 19.41 6.16
CA PRO A 104 -8.41 18.94 7.24
C PRO A 104 -8.42 17.42 7.45
N LEU A 105 -9.58 16.77 7.25
CA LEU A 105 -9.74 15.32 7.43
C LEU A 105 -9.31 14.48 6.20
N ALA A 106 -9.01 15.11 5.07
CA ALA A 106 -8.59 14.37 3.87
C ALA A 106 -7.23 13.69 4.10
N LYS A 107 -7.09 12.41 3.77
CA LYS A 107 -5.79 11.71 3.92
C LYS A 107 -4.74 12.28 2.94
N PRO A 108 -3.43 12.17 3.24
CA PRO A 108 -2.38 12.65 2.34
C PRO A 108 -2.47 12.09 0.92
N GLU A 109 -2.80 10.80 0.79
CA GLU A 109 -2.89 10.11 -0.51
C GLU A 109 -3.86 10.81 -1.48
N ILE A 110 -5.09 11.11 -1.05
CA ILE A 110 -6.08 11.79 -1.91
C ILE A 110 -5.67 13.24 -2.22
N ARG A 111 -4.93 13.91 -1.33
CA ARG A 111 -4.43 15.29 -1.55
C ARG A 111 -3.37 15.33 -2.65
N TYR A 112 -2.44 14.36 -2.66
CA TYR A 112 -1.46 14.21 -3.73
C TYR A 112 -2.10 13.71 -5.02
N PHE A 113 -3.04 12.77 -4.92
CA PHE A 113 -3.77 12.25 -6.07
C PHE A 113 -4.51 13.38 -6.78
N TYR A 114 -5.19 14.25 -6.04
CA TYR A 114 -5.87 15.40 -6.62
C TYR A 114 -4.89 16.31 -7.39
N GLY A 115 -3.74 16.65 -6.82
CA GLY A 115 -2.72 17.43 -7.54
C GLY A 115 -2.17 16.73 -8.78
N ALA A 116 -2.02 15.40 -8.75
CA ALA A 116 -1.63 14.61 -9.92
C ALA A 116 -2.64 14.74 -11.06
N ILE A 117 -3.94 14.68 -10.74
CA ILE A 117 -5.01 14.77 -11.73
C ILE A 117 -5.24 16.21 -12.21
N LEU A 118 -5.08 17.23 -11.35
CA LEU A 118 -5.05 18.63 -11.78
C LEU A 118 -3.94 18.85 -12.82
N SER A 119 -2.72 18.37 -12.52
CA SER A 119 -1.61 18.45 -13.47
C SER A 119 -1.95 17.72 -14.76
N PHE A 120 -2.51 16.50 -14.68
CA PHE A 120 -2.89 15.75 -15.88
C PHE A 120 -3.93 16.48 -16.74
N ALA A 121 -4.91 17.11 -16.09
CA ALA A 121 -5.97 17.88 -16.76
C ALA A 121 -5.45 19.19 -17.38
N ASP A 122 -4.39 19.78 -16.82
CA ASP A 122 -3.79 21.02 -17.32
C ASP A 122 -2.81 20.78 -18.50
N SER A 123 -2.22 19.58 -18.63
CA SER A 123 -1.20 19.27 -19.64
C SER A 123 -1.56 18.16 -20.62
N GLU A 124 -1.79 16.94 -20.14
CA GLU A 124 -2.03 15.75 -20.97
C GLU A 124 -3.40 15.78 -21.64
N LEU A 125 -4.44 16.18 -20.89
CA LEU A 125 -5.82 16.15 -21.35
C LEU A 125 -6.07 17.11 -22.54
N PRO A 126 -5.60 18.38 -22.55
CA PRO A 126 -5.77 19.26 -23.70
C PRO A 126 -5.08 18.74 -24.96
N ALA A 127 -3.91 18.11 -24.81
CA ALA A 127 -3.20 17.48 -25.92
C ALA A 127 -3.98 16.28 -26.49
N LEU A 128 -4.51 15.41 -25.61
CA LEU A 128 -5.37 14.29 -26.02
C LEU A 128 -6.60 14.79 -26.77
N ILE A 129 -7.29 15.79 -26.22
CA ILE A 129 -8.47 16.39 -26.85
C ILE A 129 -8.09 16.98 -28.20
N TYR A 130 -7.00 17.73 -28.32
CA TYR A 130 -6.58 18.31 -29.60
C TYR A 130 -6.37 17.24 -30.68
N ILE A 131 -5.70 16.13 -30.35
CA ILE A 131 -5.36 15.06 -31.30
C ILE A 131 -6.62 14.40 -31.88
N PHE A 132 -7.63 14.14 -31.04
CA PHE A 132 -8.82 13.38 -31.45
C PHE A 132 -10.04 14.25 -31.72
N LYS A 133 -10.07 15.52 -31.34
CA LYS A 133 -11.24 16.38 -31.53
C LYS A 133 -11.58 16.51 -33.01
N GLY A 134 -12.82 16.15 -33.35
CA GLY A 134 -13.31 16.15 -34.72
C GLY A 134 -13.06 14.83 -35.47
N THR A 135 -12.42 13.84 -34.84
CA THR A 135 -12.32 12.48 -35.39
C THR A 135 -13.40 11.55 -34.80
N PRO A 136 -13.76 10.46 -35.50
CA PRO A 136 -14.69 9.45 -34.95
C PRO A 136 -14.22 8.82 -33.63
N GLU A 137 -12.89 8.66 -33.47
CA GLU A 137 -12.24 8.05 -32.31
C GLU A 137 -12.43 8.87 -31.03
N PHE A 138 -12.73 10.17 -31.12
CA PHE A 138 -12.99 11.00 -29.94
C PHE A 138 -14.08 10.42 -29.03
N SER A 139 -15.06 9.73 -29.62
CA SER A 139 -16.14 9.08 -28.88
C SER A 139 -15.65 8.03 -27.87
N LEU A 140 -14.51 7.38 -28.12
CA LEU A 140 -13.91 6.38 -27.24
C LEU A 140 -13.43 6.98 -25.91
N PHE A 141 -13.10 8.27 -25.92
CA PHE A 141 -12.51 8.95 -24.77
C PHE A 141 -13.53 9.70 -23.91
N LYS A 142 -14.76 9.91 -24.39
CA LYS A 142 -15.73 10.83 -23.76
C LYS A 142 -15.98 10.55 -22.28
N ASP A 143 -16.20 9.30 -21.92
CA ASP A 143 -16.50 8.92 -20.53
C ASP A 143 -15.28 9.14 -19.63
N ALA A 144 -14.09 8.73 -20.09
CA ALA A 144 -12.85 8.91 -19.35
C ALA A 144 -12.48 10.40 -19.21
N ILE A 145 -12.63 11.19 -20.27
CA ILE A 145 -12.45 12.64 -20.25
C ILE A 145 -13.38 13.26 -19.21
N THR A 146 -14.68 12.91 -19.22
CA THR A 146 -15.66 13.46 -18.27
C THR A 146 -15.28 13.18 -16.82
N ILE A 147 -14.81 11.97 -16.51
CA ILE A 147 -14.34 11.60 -15.17
C ILE A 147 -13.12 12.43 -14.77
N ILE A 148 -12.13 12.56 -15.66
CA ILE A 148 -10.93 13.35 -15.40
C ILE A 148 -11.27 14.82 -15.26
N GLU A 149 -12.15 15.39 -16.07
CA GLU A 149 -12.56 16.79 -15.99
C GLU A 149 -13.28 17.10 -14.66
N ARG A 150 -14.19 16.22 -14.22
CA ARG A 150 -14.88 16.37 -12.93
C ARG A 150 -13.92 16.37 -11.75
N MET A 151 -12.78 15.70 -11.88
CA MET A 151 -11.74 15.62 -10.85
C MET A 151 -10.68 16.71 -11.01
N GLY A 152 -10.25 17.02 -12.23
CA GLY A 152 -9.03 17.76 -12.56
C GLY A 152 -9.26 19.21 -13.01
N ILE A 153 -10.51 19.64 -13.24
CA ILE A 153 -10.80 21.05 -13.56
C ILE A 153 -11.28 21.78 -12.30
N SER A 154 -10.49 22.75 -11.84
CA SER A 154 -10.90 23.73 -10.83
C SER A 154 -11.45 24.98 -11.53
N ARG A 155 -12.49 25.59 -10.96
CA ARG A 155 -13.07 26.84 -11.51
C ARG A 155 -12.99 27.93 -10.46
N ARG A 156 -12.35 29.06 -10.81
CA ARG A 156 -12.29 30.28 -9.97
C ARG A 156 -11.72 30.03 -8.56
N GLY A 157 -10.72 29.15 -8.46
CA GLY A 157 -10.07 28.81 -7.18
C GLY A 157 -10.87 27.88 -6.27
N LEU A 158 -12.02 27.38 -6.72
CA LEU A 158 -12.79 26.37 -5.98
C LEU A 158 -12.29 24.95 -6.32
N PRO A 159 -12.36 24.01 -5.37
CA PRO A 159 -12.09 22.60 -5.66
C PRO A 159 -12.98 22.08 -6.77
N SER A 160 -12.50 21.06 -7.48
CA SER A 160 -13.26 20.40 -8.55
C SER A 160 -14.54 19.77 -8.03
N ASN A 161 -15.50 19.50 -8.92
CA ASN A 161 -16.82 18.99 -8.55
C ASN A 161 -16.72 17.70 -7.74
N ARG A 162 -15.88 16.74 -8.19
CA ARG A 162 -15.71 15.46 -7.48
C ARG A 162 -15.06 15.62 -6.10
N ILE A 163 -14.16 16.61 -5.94
CA ILE A 163 -13.57 16.94 -4.64
C ILE A 163 -14.59 17.61 -3.72
N ASN A 164 -15.46 18.48 -4.23
CA ASN A 164 -16.54 19.04 -3.41
C ASN A 164 -17.52 17.96 -2.92
N GLU A 165 -17.81 16.95 -3.74
CA GLU A 165 -18.57 15.77 -3.33
C GLU A 165 -17.85 14.99 -2.23
N HIS A 166 -16.52 14.81 -2.36
CA HIS A 166 -15.70 14.18 -1.33
C HIS A 166 -15.71 14.99 -0.02
N VAL A 167 -15.61 16.32 -0.08
CA VAL A 167 -15.69 17.19 1.09
C VAL A 167 -17.02 16.99 1.82
N LYS A 168 -18.15 16.92 1.10
CA LYS A 168 -19.45 16.60 1.70
C LYS A 168 -19.45 15.23 2.37
N ALA A 169 -18.93 14.20 1.70
CA ALA A 169 -18.81 12.86 2.28
C ALA A 169 -17.94 12.83 3.55
N LEU A 170 -16.87 13.64 3.61
CA LEU A 170 -16.05 13.79 4.81
C LEU A 170 -16.82 14.46 5.96
N LEU A 171 -17.69 15.43 5.66
CA LEU A 171 -18.53 16.09 6.66
C LEU A 171 -19.64 15.12 7.17
N ASP A 172 -20.31 14.45 6.24
CA ASP A 172 -21.43 13.54 6.53
C ASP A 172 -20.99 12.29 7.29
N ALA A 173 -19.76 11.83 7.07
CA ALA A 173 -19.20 10.69 7.80
C ALA A 173 -19.07 10.93 9.31
N ASN A 174 -19.12 12.20 9.77
CA ASN A 174 -19.12 12.58 11.19
C ASN A 174 -18.05 11.84 12.03
N GLY A 175 -16.83 11.74 11.51
CA GLY A 175 -15.71 11.05 12.17
C GLY A 175 -15.61 9.54 11.91
N ASN A 176 -16.51 8.94 11.12
CA ASN A 176 -16.40 7.53 10.70
C ASN A 176 -15.25 7.35 9.69
N GLN A 177 -14.08 6.97 10.21
CA GLN A 177 -12.86 6.80 9.42
C GLN A 177 -13.00 5.78 8.29
N SER A 178 -13.76 4.71 8.49
CA SER A 178 -13.98 3.66 7.48
C SER A 178 -14.75 4.19 6.27
N ALA A 179 -15.81 4.98 6.52
CA ALA A 179 -16.58 5.61 5.45
C ALA A 179 -15.75 6.63 4.66
N MET A 180 -14.95 7.45 5.34
CA MET A 180 -14.06 8.44 4.71
C MET A 180 -12.99 7.79 3.83
N GLU A 181 -12.38 6.71 4.32
CA GLU A 181 -11.37 5.95 3.58
C GLU A 181 -11.97 5.26 2.36
N LYS A 182 -13.17 4.70 2.49
CA LYS A 182 -13.88 4.07 1.38
C LYS A 182 -14.15 5.05 0.24
N ASP A 183 -14.64 6.25 0.51
CA ASP A 183 -14.88 7.23 -0.56
C ASP A 183 -13.57 7.70 -1.21
N GLY A 184 -12.52 7.95 -0.42
CA GLY A 184 -11.20 8.28 -0.95
C GLY A 184 -10.67 7.19 -1.90
N GLN A 185 -10.76 5.91 -1.51
CA GLN A 185 -10.36 4.78 -2.35
C GLN A 185 -11.23 4.64 -3.60
N ASN A 186 -12.53 4.91 -3.49
CA ASN A 186 -13.43 4.91 -4.66
C ASN A 186 -13.02 5.97 -5.69
N ILE A 187 -12.62 7.16 -5.25
CA ILE A 187 -12.13 8.24 -6.13
C ILE A 187 -10.88 7.78 -6.88
N LEU A 188 -9.89 7.24 -6.15
CA LEU A 188 -8.65 6.75 -6.76
C LEU A 188 -8.96 5.68 -7.81
N LYS A 189 -9.82 4.72 -7.48
CA LYS A 189 -10.20 3.64 -8.36
C LYS A 189 -10.93 4.14 -9.62
N GLU A 190 -11.94 4.97 -9.46
CA GLU A 190 -12.74 5.55 -10.55
C GLU A 190 -11.85 6.28 -11.56
N VAL A 191 -10.98 7.16 -11.08
CA VAL A 191 -10.11 7.97 -11.95
C VAL A 191 -8.98 7.14 -12.56
N CYS A 192 -8.39 6.19 -11.83
CA CYS A 192 -7.37 5.30 -12.40
C CYS A 192 -7.95 4.36 -13.47
N LEU A 193 -9.22 3.94 -13.34
CA LEU A 193 -9.92 3.23 -14.40
C LEU A 193 -10.15 4.10 -15.64
N ALA A 194 -10.47 5.39 -15.46
CA ALA A 194 -10.56 6.34 -16.56
C ALA A 194 -9.21 6.54 -17.27
N LEU A 195 -8.11 6.70 -16.51
CA LEU A 195 -6.75 6.77 -17.06
C LEU A 195 -6.38 5.49 -17.84
N LYS A 196 -6.74 4.32 -17.33
CA LYS A 196 -6.58 3.04 -18.05
C LYS A 196 -7.42 2.99 -19.32
N GLY A 197 -8.64 3.50 -19.29
CA GLY A 197 -9.49 3.66 -20.48
C GLY A 197 -8.77 4.46 -21.57
N ILE A 198 -8.20 5.61 -21.21
CA ILE A 198 -7.38 6.43 -22.12
C ILE A 198 -6.20 5.62 -22.67
N ILE A 199 -5.41 4.97 -21.82
CA ILE A 199 -4.25 4.17 -22.26
C ILE A 199 -4.68 3.13 -23.30
N THR A 200 -5.73 2.36 -23.02
CA THR A 200 -6.22 1.30 -23.91
C THR A 200 -6.70 1.87 -25.23
N SER A 201 -7.53 2.92 -25.20
CA SER A 201 -8.06 3.55 -26.41
C SER A 201 -6.98 4.22 -27.25
N VAL A 202 -5.97 4.84 -26.63
CA VAL A 202 -4.81 5.39 -27.35
C VAL A 202 -4.02 4.28 -28.04
N LYS A 203 -3.66 3.22 -27.31
CA LYS A 203 -2.91 2.07 -27.88
C LYS A 203 -3.68 1.45 -29.06
N GLU A 204 -4.98 1.24 -28.91
CA GLU A 204 -5.83 0.72 -30.00
C GLU A 204 -5.83 1.64 -31.22
N CYS A 205 -5.92 2.96 -31.02
CA CYS A 205 -5.88 3.91 -32.13
C CYS A 205 -4.53 3.92 -32.85
N MET A 206 -3.42 3.81 -32.11
CA MET A 206 -2.07 3.72 -32.67
C MET A 206 -1.87 2.41 -33.43
N GLU A 207 -2.23 1.26 -32.85
CA GLU A 207 -2.12 -0.06 -33.49
C GLU A 207 -2.94 -0.17 -34.79
N LYS A 208 -4.10 0.50 -34.84
CA LYS A 208 -4.97 0.52 -36.02
C LYS A 208 -4.63 1.64 -37.01
N ASN A 209 -3.53 2.37 -36.82
CA ASN A 209 -3.12 3.51 -37.64
C ASN A 209 -4.22 4.57 -37.81
N ARG A 210 -5.00 4.81 -36.74
CA ARG A 210 -6.07 5.83 -36.67
C ARG A 210 -5.58 7.19 -36.19
N VAL A 211 -4.26 7.38 -36.14
CA VAL A 211 -3.60 8.60 -35.72
C VAL A 211 -2.66 9.02 -36.83
N SER A 212 -2.63 10.32 -37.14
CA SER A 212 -1.68 10.84 -38.13
C SER A 212 -0.24 10.75 -37.64
N GLU A 213 0.66 10.26 -38.48
CA GLU A 213 2.10 10.19 -38.21
C GLU A 213 2.84 11.51 -38.46
N THR A 214 2.21 12.46 -39.16
CA THR A 214 2.87 13.69 -39.63
C THR A 214 2.34 14.96 -38.97
N LEU A 215 1.13 14.91 -38.41
CA LEU A 215 0.55 16.05 -37.71
C LEU A 215 1.20 16.27 -36.35
N SER A 216 1.29 17.54 -35.98
CA SER A 216 1.83 18.00 -34.70
C SER A 216 0.77 18.69 -33.86
N VAL A 217 0.95 18.59 -32.54
CA VAL A 217 0.05 19.19 -31.55
C VAL A 217 0.19 20.72 -31.57
N LYS A 218 -0.95 21.43 -31.62
CA LYS A 218 -1.04 22.89 -31.55
C LYS A 218 -2.06 23.28 -30.48
N ILE A 219 -1.59 23.83 -29.38
CA ILE A 219 -2.44 24.20 -28.25
C ILE A 219 -2.41 25.71 -28.07
N ASP A 220 -3.52 26.29 -27.63
CA ASP A 220 -3.59 27.70 -27.27
C ASP A 220 -2.84 27.94 -25.95
N GLU A 221 -1.76 28.72 -26.00
CA GLU A 221 -0.92 29.06 -24.86
C GLU A 221 -1.66 29.87 -23.79
N LYS A 222 -2.66 30.67 -24.17
CA LYS A 222 -3.45 31.45 -23.20
C LYS A 222 -4.36 30.56 -22.38
N GLU A 223 -4.90 29.50 -22.99
CA GLU A 223 -5.80 28.58 -22.30
C GLU A 223 -5.04 27.49 -21.54
N PHE A 224 -3.98 26.92 -22.13
CA PHE A 224 -3.27 25.77 -21.56
C PHE A 224 -1.73 25.93 -21.64
N PRO A 225 -1.13 26.84 -20.86
CA PRO A 225 0.30 27.12 -20.92
C PRO A 225 1.18 25.90 -20.59
N LYS A 226 0.77 25.07 -19.62
CA LYS A 226 1.50 23.84 -19.25
C LYS A 226 1.45 22.78 -20.35
N ALA A 227 0.31 22.67 -21.04
CA ALA A 227 0.19 21.77 -22.18
C ALA A 227 1.08 22.22 -23.33
N VAL A 228 1.17 23.54 -23.58
CA VAL A 228 2.11 24.10 -24.58
C VAL A 228 3.55 23.75 -24.23
N GLU A 229 3.99 24.00 -23.00
CA GLU A 229 5.34 23.66 -22.54
C GLU A 229 5.69 22.17 -22.77
N SER A 230 4.71 21.28 -22.56
CA SER A 230 4.93 19.84 -22.61
C SER A 230 4.69 19.17 -23.96
N TYR A 231 3.82 19.73 -24.81
CA TYR A 231 3.29 19.04 -26.00
C TYR A 231 3.35 19.84 -27.29
N GLN A 232 3.57 21.16 -27.24
CA GLN A 232 3.56 21.99 -28.44
C GLN A 232 4.55 21.48 -29.49
N ASN A 233 4.10 21.36 -30.74
CA ASN A 233 4.86 20.87 -31.88
C ASN A 233 5.31 19.40 -31.81
N LEU A 234 4.97 18.64 -30.76
CA LEU A 234 5.21 17.20 -30.76
C LEU A 234 4.34 16.52 -31.82
N VAL A 235 4.91 15.56 -32.54
CA VAL A 235 4.16 14.68 -33.44
C VAL A 235 3.16 13.86 -32.62
N PHE A 236 1.97 13.60 -33.17
CA PHE A 236 0.88 12.94 -32.45
C PHE A 236 1.31 11.61 -31.79
N GLY A 237 2.04 10.74 -32.50
CA GLY A 237 2.54 9.49 -31.93
C GLY A 237 3.35 9.70 -30.64
N ILE A 238 4.31 10.62 -30.67
CA ILE A 238 5.16 10.94 -29.51
C ILE A 238 4.33 11.55 -28.36
N ALA A 239 3.39 12.44 -28.69
CA ALA A 239 2.50 13.03 -27.70
C ALA A 239 1.64 11.95 -27.00
N LEU A 240 1.09 11.00 -27.77
CA LEU A 240 0.28 9.90 -27.25
C LEU A 240 1.08 8.93 -26.38
N GLU A 241 2.29 8.57 -26.78
CA GLU A 241 3.20 7.77 -25.95
C GLU A 241 3.51 8.46 -24.61
N LYS A 242 3.78 9.77 -24.66
CA LYS A 242 4.02 10.57 -23.46
C LYS A 242 2.80 10.59 -22.53
N ILE A 243 1.59 10.72 -23.08
CA ILE A 243 0.33 10.64 -22.32
C ILE A 243 0.16 9.26 -21.68
N ILE A 244 0.42 8.18 -22.42
CA ILE A 244 0.36 6.81 -21.88
C ILE A 244 1.32 6.66 -20.71
N VAL A 245 2.59 7.03 -20.87
CA VAL A 245 3.62 6.91 -19.83
C VAL A 245 3.21 7.70 -18.58
N ARG A 246 2.65 8.90 -18.76
CA ARG A 246 2.19 9.70 -17.62
C ARG A 246 1.03 9.03 -16.89
N ALA A 247 0.02 8.55 -17.61
CA ALA A 247 -1.12 7.86 -17.03
C ALA A 247 -0.71 6.57 -16.30
N GLU A 248 0.17 5.76 -16.90
CA GLU A 248 0.71 4.53 -16.28
C GLU A 248 1.52 4.86 -15.02
N THR A 249 2.32 5.93 -15.04
CA THR A 249 3.09 6.40 -13.87
C THR A 249 2.16 6.75 -12.71
N ILE A 250 1.11 7.54 -12.95
CA ILE A 250 0.12 7.89 -11.92
C ILE A 250 -0.53 6.61 -11.36
N ILE A 251 -1.01 5.72 -12.22
CA ILE A 251 -1.68 4.49 -11.75
C ILE A 251 -0.76 3.63 -10.86
N ARG A 252 0.53 3.52 -11.23
CA ARG A 252 1.52 2.75 -10.45
C ARG A 252 1.86 3.42 -9.13
N ASP A 253 2.08 4.73 -9.12
CA ASP A 253 2.46 5.47 -7.92
C ASP A 253 1.35 5.46 -6.86
N PHE A 254 0.08 5.44 -7.29
CA PHE A 254 -1.08 5.31 -6.40
C PHE A 254 -1.53 3.87 -6.19
N ARG A 255 -0.70 2.87 -6.56
CA ARG A 255 -0.92 1.43 -6.31
C ARG A 255 -2.23 0.89 -6.88
N MET A 256 -2.68 1.44 -8.01
CA MET A 256 -3.91 1.03 -8.69
C MET A 256 -3.64 0.09 -9.88
N ALA A 257 -2.39 -0.38 -10.06
CA ALA A 257 -1.99 -1.21 -11.20
C ALA A 257 -2.75 -2.56 -11.27
N GLU A 258 -2.86 -3.28 -10.15
CA GLU A 258 -3.60 -4.55 -10.12
C GLU A 258 -5.10 -4.35 -10.40
N ILE A 259 -5.69 -3.31 -9.80
CA ILE A 259 -7.11 -2.98 -9.96
C ILE A 259 -7.45 -2.59 -11.40
N THR A 260 -6.51 -1.98 -12.10
CA THR A 260 -6.68 -1.55 -13.50
C THR A 260 -6.20 -2.60 -14.52
N GLY A 261 -5.64 -3.72 -14.09
CA GLY A 261 -5.08 -4.74 -14.99
C GLY A 261 -3.87 -4.22 -15.80
N LEU A 262 -3.01 -3.41 -15.16
CA LEU A 262 -1.73 -2.92 -15.74
C LEU A 262 -0.53 -3.82 -15.42
N GLY A 263 -0.78 -5.08 -15.07
CA GLY A 263 0.23 -6.11 -14.83
C GLY A 263 0.94 -6.59 -16.08
#